data_AF-A0A7C5FV35-F1
#
_entry.id   AF-A0A7C5FV35-F1
#
_cell.length_a   1.000
_cell.length_b   1.000
_cell.length_c   1.000
_cell.angle_alpha   90.00
_cell.angle_beta   90.00
_cell.angle_gamma   90.00
#
_symmetry.space_group_name_H-M   'P 1'
#
loop_
_entity.id
_entity.type
_entity.pdbx_description
1 polymer ?
#
loop_
_entity_poly.entity_id
_entity_poly.type
_entity_poly.pdbx_seq_one_letter_code
_entity_poly.pdbx_strand_id
1 'polypeptide(L)'
;MHIRNFTNINVEELLLKSVESFEHSDLHVEIRYCPKGSGRFASGTYYRYTKTFPQGKFIRLRINRNNTYPVKVGFKISKYQRYFDSEGNLIIIQKQRIEDMNTPEHLLLAIFLHEFSHYLDHIEGRNGNYKQTKADKFAAAQLEQLGIIEKPSRRAKKQPEAKSAHP
;
A
#
# COMPACT_ATOMS: atom_id res chain seq x y z
N MET A 1 14.59 13.32 -2.53
CA MET A 1 13.56 12.84 -3.47
C MET A 1 13.26 13.91 -4.51
N HIS A 2 13.20 13.55 -5.79
CA HIS A 2 12.86 14.42 -6.91
C HIS A 2 11.54 13.97 -7.53
N ILE A 3 10.52 14.83 -7.51
CA ILE A 3 9.19 14.52 -8.04
C ILE A 3 9.01 15.20 -9.40
N ARG A 4 8.51 14.45 -10.38
CA ARG A 4 8.06 14.97 -11.68
C ARG A 4 6.60 14.61 -11.87
N ASN A 5 5.73 15.60 -11.72
CA ASN A 5 4.29 15.42 -11.82
C ASN A 5 3.76 15.86 -13.19
N PHE A 6 3.24 14.92 -13.96
CA PHE A 6 2.62 15.15 -15.28
C PHE A 6 1.08 15.14 -15.20
N THR A 7 0.53 15.40 -14.02
CA THR A 7 -0.92 15.46 -13.76
C THR A 7 -1.28 16.81 -13.15
N ASN A 8 -2.58 17.08 -13.00
CA ASN A 8 -3.08 18.26 -12.29
C ASN A 8 -3.31 18.03 -10.79
N ILE A 9 -2.90 16.88 -10.24
CA ILE A 9 -3.15 16.50 -8.84
C ILE A 9 -2.00 16.98 -7.98
N ASN A 10 -2.27 17.77 -6.94
CA ASN A 10 -1.23 18.30 -6.07
C ASN A 10 -0.96 17.33 -4.90
N VAL A 11 0.13 16.55 -5.00
CA VAL A 11 0.45 15.51 -4.02
C VAL A 11 1.89 15.58 -3.51
N GLU A 12 2.71 16.49 -4.03
CA GLU A 12 4.17 16.45 -3.83
C GLU A 12 4.58 16.62 -2.37
N GLU A 13 4.02 17.63 -1.70
CA GLU A 13 4.25 17.88 -0.28
C GLU A 13 3.76 16.70 0.59
N LEU A 14 2.61 16.11 0.24
CA LEU A 14 2.06 14.96 0.94
C LEU A 14 2.98 13.74 0.82
N LEU A 15 3.50 13.45 -0.38
CA LEU A 15 4.46 12.36 -0.57
C LEU A 15 5.73 12.62 0.25
N LEU A 16 6.31 13.81 0.19
CA LEU A 16 7.52 14.17 0.93
C LEU A 16 7.35 13.99 2.44
N LYS A 17 6.30 14.58 3.03
CA LYS A 17 6.03 14.49 4.47
C LYS A 17 5.79 13.04 4.92
N SER A 18 5.11 12.24 4.09
CA SER A 18 4.79 10.84 4.43
C SER A 18 6.01 9.94 4.62
N VAL A 19 7.18 10.33 4.11
CA VAL A 19 8.40 9.52 4.19
C VAL A 19 9.61 10.29 4.71
N GLU A 20 9.42 11.47 5.32
CA GLU A 20 10.52 12.36 5.74
C GLU A 20 11.52 11.72 6.71
N SER A 21 11.08 10.70 7.45
CA SER A 21 11.89 9.95 8.42
C SER A 21 12.66 8.78 7.81
N PHE A 22 12.55 8.56 6.49
CA PHE A 22 13.18 7.45 5.77
C PHE A 22 14.22 7.94 4.78
N GLU A 23 15.18 7.07 4.49
CA GLU A 23 16.16 7.32 3.42
C GLU A 23 15.44 7.39 2.07
N HIS A 24 15.54 8.55 1.41
CA HIS A 24 14.94 8.81 0.10
C HIS A 24 15.79 9.77 -0.73
N SER A 25 17.09 9.86 -0.43
CA SER A 25 18.02 10.67 -1.22
C SER A 25 18.13 10.11 -2.65
N ASP A 26 18.04 11.03 -3.60
CA ASP A 26 18.01 10.76 -5.04
C ASP A 26 16.89 9.81 -5.53
N LEU A 27 15.87 9.51 -4.72
CA LEU A 27 14.69 8.80 -5.22
C LEU A 27 13.97 9.69 -6.25
N HIS A 28 13.77 9.18 -7.45
CA HIS A 28 12.98 9.84 -8.49
C HIS A 28 11.56 9.27 -8.51
N VAL A 29 10.57 10.15 -8.40
CA VAL A 29 9.16 9.79 -8.49
C VAL A 29 8.55 10.46 -9.72
N GLU A 30 7.93 9.67 -10.58
CA GLU A 30 7.20 10.17 -11.74
C GLU A 30 5.71 9.88 -11.61
N ILE A 31 4.88 10.90 -11.72
CA ILE A 31 3.42 10.79 -11.59
C ILE A 31 2.80 11.07 -12.96
N ARG A 32 1.98 10.15 -13.46
CA ARG A 32 1.29 10.29 -14.76
C ARG A 32 -0.17 9.86 -14.66
N TYR A 33 -0.93 10.10 -15.71
CA TYR A 33 -2.20 9.39 -15.88
C TYR A 33 -1.98 7.95 -16.35
N CYS A 34 -2.90 7.07 -15.98
CA CYS A 34 -3.03 5.75 -16.59
C CYS A 34 -3.28 5.89 -18.11
N PRO A 35 -2.80 4.94 -18.94
CA PRO A 35 -3.18 4.90 -20.35
C PRO A 35 -4.69 4.85 -20.53
N LYS A 36 -5.20 5.52 -21.58
CA LYS A 36 -6.62 5.51 -21.95
C LYS A 36 -7.08 4.06 -22.16
N GLY A 37 -8.23 3.69 -21.58
CA GLY A 37 -8.80 2.35 -21.70
C GLY A 37 -8.19 1.27 -20.80
N SER A 38 -7.24 1.60 -19.91
CA SER A 38 -6.57 0.59 -19.08
C SER A 38 -7.43 -0.09 -18.01
N GLY A 39 -8.63 0.42 -17.70
CA GLY A 39 -9.55 -0.12 -16.68
C GLY A 39 -9.06 -0.05 -15.22
N ARG A 40 -7.79 0.30 -14.99
CA ARG A 40 -7.19 0.41 -13.65
C ARG A 40 -7.61 1.72 -13.00
N PHE A 41 -7.88 1.70 -11.69
CA PHE A 41 -8.07 2.94 -10.93
C PHE A 41 -6.74 3.69 -10.74
N ALA A 42 -5.64 2.95 -10.55
CA ALA A 42 -4.28 3.47 -10.46
C ALA A 42 -3.26 2.32 -10.56
N SER A 43 -1.97 2.65 -10.65
CA SER A 43 -0.87 1.67 -10.62
C SER A 43 0.42 2.29 -10.08
N GLY A 44 1.17 1.53 -9.29
CA GLY A 44 2.53 1.85 -8.88
C GLY A 44 3.51 0.88 -9.51
N THR A 45 4.74 1.32 -9.71
CA THR A 45 5.85 0.42 -9.99
C THR A 45 7.14 1.03 -9.47
N TYR A 46 7.74 0.35 -8.51
CA TYR A 46 9.14 0.51 -8.17
C TYR A 46 10.03 -0.22 -9.18
N TYR A 47 10.96 0.50 -9.80
CA TYR A 47 11.95 -0.05 -10.73
C TYR A 47 13.29 -0.24 -10.02
N ARG A 48 13.65 -1.51 -9.79
CA ARG A 48 14.98 -1.89 -9.29
C ARG A 48 16.11 -1.56 -10.27
N TYR A 49 15.79 -1.50 -11.56
CA TYR A 49 16.73 -1.10 -12.61
C TYR A 49 15.98 -0.47 -13.77
N THR A 50 16.53 0.62 -14.32
CA THR A 50 16.22 1.13 -15.66
C THR A 50 17.51 1.67 -16.30
N LYS A 51 17.54 1.88 -17.62
CA LYS A 51 18.71 2.49 -18.28
C LYS A 51 19.08 3.86 -17.70
N THR A 52 18.08 4.66 -17.33
CA THR A 52 18.26 6.02 -16.77
C THR A 52 18.55 5.98 -15.27
N PHE A 53 18.03 4.98 -14.56
CA PHE A 53 18.18 4.80 -13.11
C PHE A 53 18.70 3.40 -12.81
N PRO A 54 19.99 3.12 -13.11
CA PRO A 54 20.56 1.78 -12.96
C PRO A 54 20.66 1.35 -11.49
N GLN A 55 20.70 2.29 -10.55
CA GLN A 55 20.82 2.05 -9.10
C GLN A 55 19.48 1.81 -8.39
N GLY A 56 18.38 1.63 -9.13
CA GLY A 56 17.08 1.32 -8.53
C GLY A 56 16.51 2.44 -7.66
N LYS A 57 16.58 3.68 -8.15
CA LYS A 57 16.04 4.88 -7.48
C LYS A 57 14.87 5.50 -8.24
N PHE A 58 13.97 4.67 -8.78
CA PHE A 58 12.85 5.15 -9.60
C PHE A 58 11.52 4.50 -9.23
N ILE A 59 10.53 5.32 -8.90
CA ILE A 59 9.13 4.93 -8.74
C ILE A 59 8.29 5.65 -9.78
N ARG A 60 7.42 4.92 -10.48
CA ARG A 60 6.38 5.49 -11.32
C ARG A 60 5.03 5.24 -10.71
N LEU A 61 4.26 6.31 -10.55
CA LEU A 61 2.87 6.29 -10.14
C LEU A 61 2.01 6.66 -11.34
N ARG A 62 0.85 5.99 -11.46
CA ARG A 62 -0.19 6.35 -12.40
C ARG A 62 -1.54 6.37 -11.73
N ILE A 63 -2.36 7.33 -12.08
CA ILE A 63 -3.73 7.46 -11.61
C ILE A 63 -4.68 7.60 -12.79
N ASN A 64 -5.86 7.01 -12.70
CA ASN A 64 -6.86 7.16 -13.74
C ASN A 64 -7.59 8.50 -13.57
N ARG A 65 -7.66 9.26 -14.67
CA ARG A 65 -8.33 10.56 -14.71
C ARG A 65 -9.83 10.46 -14.44
N ASN A 66 -10.42 9.29 -14.70
CA ASN A 66 -11.85 9.04 -14.63
C ASN A 66 -12.27 8.27 -13.36
N ASN A 67 -11.42 8.25 -12.32
CA ASN A 67 -11.83 7.65 -11.05
C ASN A 67 -13.02 8.39 -10.45
N THR A 68 -14.01 7.62 -10.00
CA THR A 68 -15.07 8.11 -9.12
C THR A 68 -14.67 7.77 -7.68
N TYR A 69 -14.65 8.78 -6.81
CA TYR A 69 -14.27 8.62 -5.41
C TYR A 69 -15.53 8.43 -4.53
N PRO A 70 -15.46 7.61 -3.47
CA PRO A 70 -14.27 6.91 -2.96
C PRO A 70 -13.84 5.70 -3.80
N VAL A 71 -12.52 5.48 -3.89
CA VAL A 71 -11.91 4.28 -4.49
C VAL A 71 -11.55 3.29 -3.39
N LYS A 72 -12.08 2.06 -3.47
CA LYS A 72 -11.76 0.97 -2.52
C LYS A 72 -10.40 0.37 -2.80
N VAL A 73 -9.50 0.41 -1.80
CA VAL A 73 -8.15 -0.14 -1.88
C VAL A 73 -7.98 -1.25 -0.85
N GLY A 74 -7.53 -2.42 -1.31
CA GLY A 74 -7.25 -3.57 -0.45
C GLY A 74 -5.80 -3.62 0.00
N PHE A 75 -5.57 -3.68 1.31
CA PHE A 75 -4.26 -3.89 1.94
C PHE A 75 -4.18 -5.31 2.51
N LYS A 76 -3.18 -6.08 2.10
CA LYS A 76 -2.94 -7.43 2.66
C LYS A 76 -2.39 -7.32 4.08
N ILE A 77 -3.19 -7.72 5.06
CA ILE A 77 -2.84 -7.63 6.48
C ILE A 77 -2.29 -8.94 7.06
N SER A 78 -2.48 -10.07 6.38
CA SER A 78 -1.95 -11.37 6.81
C SER A 78 -1.05 -12.03 5.77
N LYS A 79 -0.20 -12.94 6.26
CA LYS A 79 0.43 -13.97 5.42
C LYS A 79 -0.66 -14.92 4.89
N TYR A 80 -0.33 -15.66 3.84
CA TYR A 80 -1.16 -16.74 3.35
C TYR A 80 -1.35 -17.81 4.43
N GLN A 81 -2.60 -18.19 4.66
CA GLN A 81 -2.98 -19.35 5.45
C GLN A 81 -3.36 -20.46 4.47
N ARG A 82 -2.84 -21.67 4.70
CA ARG A 82 -3.09 -22.85 3.90
C ARG A 82 -3.83 -23.88 4.75
N TYR A 83 -4.94 -24.40 4.25
CA TYR A 83 -5.66 -25.50 4.88
C TYR A 83 -6.25 -26.40 3.81
N PHE A 84 -6.47 -27.66 4.15
CA PHE A 84 -7.19 -28.60 3.30
C PHE A 84 -8.66 -28.58 3.70
N ASP A 85 -9.57 -28.56 2.73
CA ASP A 85 -10.99 -28.79 3.02
C ASP A 85 -11.29 -30.27 3.28
N SER A 86 -12.56 -30.57 3.56
CA SER A 86 -13.03 -31.94 3.82
C SER A 86 -12.89 -32.89 2.63
N GLU A 87 -12.69 -32.36 1.43
CA GLU A 87 -12.52 -33.13 0.18
C GLU A 87 -11.03 -33.28 -0.19
N GLY A 88 -10.12 -32.72 0.61
CA GLY A 88 -8.67 -32.77 0.39
C GLY A 88 -8.15 -31.70 -0.57
N ASN A 89 -8.95 -30.69 -0.92
CA ASN A 89 -8.49 -29.57 -1.76
C ASN A 89 -7.70 -28.55 -0.94
N LEU A 90 -6.59 -28.05 -1.50
CA LEU A 90 -5.79 -27.01 -0.88
C LEU A 90 -6.47 -25.64 -1.04
N ILE A 91 -6.88 -25.04 0.08
CA ILE A 91 -7.39 -23.67 0.14
C ILE A 91 -6.31 -22.72 0.66
N ILE A 92 -6.13 -21.60 -0.03
CA ILE A 92 -5.17 -20.55 0.30
C ILE A 92 -5.93 -19.24 0.58
N ILE A 93 -5.92 -18.79 1.83
CA ILE A 93 -6.56 -17.53 2.26
C ILE A 93 -5.52 -16.46 2.59
N GLN A 94 -5.82 -15.22 2.22
CA GLN A 94 -5.10 -14.03 2.69
C GLN A 94 -6.12 -12.98 3.17
N LYS A 95 -6.00 -12.54 4.42
CA LYS A 95 -6.84 -11.49 4.96
C LYS A 95 -6.45 -10.15 4.35
N GLN A 96 -7.46 -9.43 3.89
CA GLN A 96 -7.35 -8.07 3.36
C GLN A 96 -8.16 -7.11 4.21
N ARG A 97 -7.66 -5.90 4.32
CA ARG A 97 -8.35 -4.74 4.88
C ARG A 97 -8.71 -3.83 3.71
N ILE A 98 -9.98 -3.46 3.56
CA ILE A 98 -10.44 -2.60 2.46
C ILE A 98 -10.69 -1.22 3.04
N GLU A 99 -10.05 -0.21 2.47
CA GLU A 99 -10.19 1.19 2.88
C GLU A 99 -10.67 2.04 1.70
N ASP A 100 -11.44 3.07 2.02
CA ASP A 100 -11.93 4.05 1.05
C ASP A 100 -10.93 5.20 0.90
N MET A 101 -10.33 5.33 -0.29
CA MET A 101 -9.53 6.50 -0.64
C MET A 101 -10.48 7.56 -1.19
N ASN A 102 -10.67 8.64 -0.44
CA ASN A 102 -11.65 9.70 -0.77
C ASN A 102 -11.16 10.71 -1.80
N THR A 103 -9.85 10.80 -2.04
CA THR A 103 -9.24 11.79 -2.94
C THR A 103 -8.16 11.15 -3.83
N PRO A 104 -7.86 11.75 -5.00
CA PRO A 104 -6.76 11.29 -5.85
C PRO A 104 -5.40 11.34 -5.15
N GLU A 105 -5.19 12.32 -4.27
CA GLU A 105 -3.97 12.48 -3.48
C GLU A 105 -3.79 11.30 -2.52
N HIS A 106 -4.83 10.92 -1.78
CA HIS A 106 -4.78 9.77 -0.86
C HIS A 106 -4.56 8.45 -1.60
N LEU A 107 -5.20 8.29 -2.77
CA LEU A 107 -4.98 7.11 -3.60
C LEU A 107 -3.54 7.03 -4.14
N LEU A 108 -2.98 8.15 -4.62
CA LEU A 108 -1.59 8.22 -5.06
C LEU A 108 -0.63 7.93 -3.90
N LEU A 109 -0.90 8.50 -2.72
CA LEU A 109 -0.10 8.27 -1.53
C LEU A 109 -0.11 6.79 -1.12
N ALA A 110 -1.27 6.15 -1.08
CA ALA A 110 -1.38 4.73 -0.73
C ALA A 110 -0.50 3.84 -1.63
N ILE A 111 -0.53 4.11 -2.94
CA ILE A 111 0.26 3.37 -3.93
C ILE A 111 1.74 3.73 -3.81
N PHE A 112 2.06 5.01 -3.62
CA PHE A 112 3.43 5.45 -3.38
C PHE A 112 4.04 4.73 -2.19
N LEU A 113 3.37 4.69 -1.04
CA LEU A 113 3.88 4.07 0.17
C LEU A 113 4.13 2.57 -0.03
N HIS A 114 3.26 1.89 -0.77
CA HIS A 114 3.49 0.48 -1.15
C HIS A 114 4.79 0.32 -1.95
N GLU A 115 4.97 1.11 -3.01
CA GLU A 115 6.18 1.06 -3.84
C GLU A 115 7.43 1.52 -3.08
N PHE A 116 7.27 2.50 -2.21
CA PHE A 116 8.34 3.02 -1.36
C PHE A 116 8.86 1.96 -0.40
N SER A 117 7.98 1.10 0.13
CA SER A 117 8.42 -0.06 0.92
C SER A 117 9.31 -1.01 0.12
N HIS A 118 9.07 -1.21 -1.18
CA HIS A 118 9.96 -2.03 -2.02
C HIS A 118 11.29 -1.36 -2.29
N TYR A 119 11.29 -0.03 -2.42
CA TYR A 119 12.50 0.78 -2.52
C TYR A 119 13.36 0.66 -1.25
N LEU A 120 12.75 0.79 -0.06
CA LEU A 120 13.45 0.58 1.22
C LEU A 120 14.08 -0.81 1.30
N ASP A 121 13.33 -1.85 0.95
CA ASP A 121 13.86 -3.22 0.92
C ASP A 121 15.07 -3.36 -0.02
N HIS A 122 15.09 -2.64 -1.15
CA HIS A 122 16.23 -2.67 -2.06
C HIS A 122 17.46 -1.98 -1.47
N ILE A 123 17.33 -0.76 -0.96
CA ILE A 123 18.48 -0.01 -0.45
C ILE A 123 19.04 -0.62 0.85
N GLU A 124 18.22 -1.34 1.61
CA GLU A 124 18.64 -2.07 2.81
C GLU A 124 19.17 -3.49 2.51
N GLY A 125 19.22 -3.91 1.24
CA GLY A 125 19.70 -5.23 0.84
C GLY A 125 18.83 -6.41 1.34
N ARG A 126 17.55 -6.17 1.65
CA ARG A 126 16.66 -7.20 2.23
C ARG A 126 16.13 -8.14 1.14
N ASN A 127 16.28 -9.45 1.36
CA ASN A 127 15.72 -10.47 0.48
C ASN A 127 14.27 -10.79 0.86
N GLY A 128 13.35 -10.52 -0.08
CA GLY A 128 11.94 -10.35 0.21
C GLY A 128 11.10 -11.62 0.10
N ASN A 129 11.01 -12.35 1.20
CA ASN A 129 9.83 -13.16 1.47
C ASN A 129 8.70 -12.23 1.94
N TYR A 130 7.52 -12.33 1.31
CA TYR A 130 6.31 -11.52 1.63
C TYR A 130 6.40 -10.02 1.32
N LYS A 131 7.10 -9.61 0.25
CA LYS A 131 7.24 -8.20 -0.19
C LYS A 131 5.90 -7.46 -0.22
N GLN A 132 4.87 -8.08 -0.80
CA GLN A 132 3.56 -7.48 -0.99
C GLN A 132 2.83 -7.22 0.34
N THR A 133 2.79 -8.22 1.23
CA THR A 133 2.17 -8.07 2.57
C THR A 133 2.94 -7.07 3.44
N LYS A 134 4.27 -7.04 3.35
CA LYS A 134 5.08 -6.05 4.06
C LYS A 134 4.79 -4.63 3.57
N ALA A 135 4.78 -4.44 2.25
CA ALA A 135 4.48 -3.17 1.62
C ALA A 135 3.08 -2.66 1.96
N ASP A 136 2.07 -3.53 1.91
CA ASP A 136 0.69 -3.16 2.30
C ASP A 136 0.59 -2.78 3.78
N LYS A 137 1.30 -3.49 4.66
CA LYS A 137 1.35 -3.13 6.09
C LYS A 137 2.05 -1.80 6.33
N PHE A 138 3.15 -1.55 5.62
CA PHE A 138 3.86 -0.28 5.68
C PHE A 138 2.96 0.86 5.23
N ALA A 139 2.32 0.72 4.07
CA ALA A 139 1.41 1.71 3.53
C ALA A 139 0.24 1.99 4.48
N ALA A 140 -0.44 0.94 4.98
CA ALA A 140 -1.52 1.11 5.94
C ALA A 140 -1.07 1.83 7.22
N ALA A 141 0.08 1.47 7.80
CA ALA A 141 0.60 2.10 9.01
C ALA A 141 0.92 3.60 8.81
N GLN A 142 1.50 3.97 7.67
CA GLN A 142 1.78 5.37 7.33
C GLN A 142 0.49 6.17 7.11
N LEU A 143 -0.50 5.60 6.41
CA LEU A 143 -1.81 6.24 6.23
C LEU A 143 -2.55 6.42 7.57
N GLU A 144 -2.43 5.48 8.51
CA GLU A 144 -2.97 5.59 9.87
C GLU A 144 -2.28 6.70 10.68
N GLN A 145 -0.96 6.84 10.55
CA GLN A 145 -0.19 7.90 11.23
C GLN A 145 -0.60 9.29 10.73
N LEU A 146 -0.91 9.40 9.45
CA LEU A 146 -1.39 10.64 8.81
C LEU A 146 -2.89 10.91 9.04
N GLY A 147 -3.61 10.00 9.71
CA GLY A 147 -5.05 10.12 9.95
C GLY A 147 -5.92 9.98 8.69
N ILE A 148 -5.37 9.42 7.61
CA ILE A 148 -6.08 9.22 6.33
C ILE A 148 -7.00 8.00 6.39
N ILE A 149 -6.57 6.95 7.10
CA ILE A 149 -7.38 5.77 7.40
C ILE A 149 -7.44 5.54 8.91
N GLU A 150 -8.49 4.88 9.39
CA GLU A 150 -8.65 4.63 10.81
C GLU A 150 -7.66 3.58 11.32
N LYS A 151 -7.25 3.66 12.59
CA LYS A 151 -6.57 2.53 13.22
C LYS A 151 -7.58 1.41 13.42
N PRO A 152 -7.24 0.14 13.14
CA PRO A 152 -8.16 -0.96 13.38
C PRO A 152 -8.46 -0.96 14.87
N SER A 153 -9.74 -0.78 15.23
CA SER A 153 -10.14 -0.84 16.63
C SER A 153 -9.70 -2.20 17.17
N ARG A 154 -8.89 -2.20 18.24
CA ARG A 154 -8.72 -3.40 19.04
C ARG A 154 -10.11 -3.71 19.56
N ARG A 155 -10.87 -4.60 18.91
CA ARG A 155 -12.06 -5.19 19.50
C ARG A 155 -11.64 -5.63 20.90
N ALA A 156 -12.17 -4.96 21.92
CA ALA A 156 -12.07 -5.42 23.29
C ALA A 156 -12.47 -6.89 23.23
N LYS A 157 -11.56 -7.78 23.65
CA LYS A 157 -11.92 -9.18 23.88
C LYS A 157 -13.11 -9.11 24.83
N LYS A 158 -14.34 -9.33 24.33
CA LYS A 158 -15.45 -9.70 25.21
C LYS A 158 -14.93 -10.94 25.93
N GLN A 159 -14.63 -10.78 27.22
CA GLN A 159 -14.44 -11.92 28.10
C GLN A 159 -15.69 -12.79 27.92
N PRO A 160 -15.55 -14.11 27.70
CA PRO A 160 -16.73 -14.97 27.74
C PRO A 160 -17.33 -14.81 29.13
N GLU A 161 -18.58 -14.32 29.20
CA GLU A 161 -19.37 -14.33 30.42
C GLU A 161 -19.37 -15.77 30.93
N ALA A 162 -18.79 -15.95 32.11
CA ALA A 162 -18.88 -17.19 32.85
C ALA A 162 -20.38 -17.45 33.07
N LYS A 163 -20.90 -18.49 32.41
CA LYS A 163 -22.19 -19.05 32.78
C LYS A 163 -22.06 -19.53 34.21
N SER A 164 -22.59 -18.75 35.15
CA SER A 164 -22.83 -19.18 36.52
C SER A 164 -23.81 -20.36 36.45
N ALA A 165 -23.29 -21.56 36.70
CA ALA A 165 -24.12 -22.67 37.10
C ALA A 165 -24.82 -22.28 38.39
N HIS A 166 -26.15 -22.19 38.36
CA HIS A 166 -26.96 -22.17 39.56
C HIS A 166 -27.49 -23.58 39.85
N PRO A 167 -27.66 -23.90 41.14
CA PRO A 167 -27.61 -25.25 41.71
C PRO A 167 -28.77 -26.17 41.32
#